data_AF-A0A1I2ZP10-F1
#
_entry.id   AF-A0A1I2ZP10-F1
#
_cell.length_a   1.000
_cell.length_b   1.000
_cell.length_c   1.000
_cell.angle_alpha   90.00
_cell.angle_beta   90.00
_cell.angle_gamma   90.00
#
_symmetry.space_group_name_H-M   'P 1'
#
loop_
_entity.id
_entity.type
_entity.pdbx_description
1 polymer ?
#
loop_
_entity_poly.entity_id
_entity_poly.type
_entity_poly.pdbx_seq_one_letter_code
_entity_poly.pdbx_strand_id
1 'polypeptide(L)'
;MAESLEDSTDSSIAWLDRFNDLARKQNEPWRAELLARALALESSTVGSVSQRGLWFIGTMDETIFHAFAAILDASPKFNYRHVLPDLDKYADRTVSTCALESELTLGQLTFILHEVGLLGNLLTSSLGFRKGDVIQVAYGSRCVTGAAKIAIQVKGIILTSLGHTVAKLYEPKVIDLGFEILNNWADTMRSGALEVLEEV
;
A
#
# COMPACT_ATOMS: atom_id res chain seq x y z
N MET A 1 26.67 38.84 -5.24
CA MET A 1 26.62 37.37 -5.03
C MET A 1 26.71 37.13 -3.54
N ALA A 2 25.85 36.26 -3.00
CA ALA A 2 25.64 35.91 -1.59
C ALA A 2 24.44 36.62 -0.91
N GLU A 3 23.23 36.28 -1.38
CA GLU A 3 22.01 36.30 -0.58
C GLU A 3 21.37 34.91 -0.73
N SER A 4 20.71 34.42 0.33
CA SER A 4 19.77 33.28 0.40
C SER A 4 20.24 31.83 0.64
N LEU A 5 21.09 31.57 1.66
CA LEU A 5 21.26 30.21 2.21
C LEU A 5 20.74 30.00 3.66
N GLU A 6 20.48 31.06 4.43
CA GLU A 6 20.12 30.94 5.85
C GLU A 6 18.62 30.69 6.12
N ASP A 7 17.74 31.00 5.17
CA ASP A 7 16.28 30.96 5.36
C ASP A 7 15.68 29.52 5.28
N SER A 8 16.45 28.56 4.74
CA SER A 8 15.99 27.18 4.54
C SER A 8 16.12 26.29 5.79
N THR A 9 17.05 26.63 6.68
CA THR A 9 17.33 25.86 7.91
C THR A 9 16.32 26.13 9.02
N ASP A 10 15.86 27.37 9.17
CA ASP A 10 14.93 27.77 10.23
C ASP A 10 13.52 27.17 10.02
N SER A 11 13.07 27.15 8.77
CA SER A 11 11.82 26.48 8.38
C SER A 11 11.90 24.95 8.58
N SER A 12 13.09 24.36 8.36
CA SER A 12 13.35 22.93 8.59
C SER A 12 13.26 22.52 10.06
N ILE A 13 13.72 23.39 10.97
CA ILE A 13 13.68 23.12 12.41
C ILE A 13 12.24 23.27 12.93
N ALA A 14 11.52 24.30 12.48
CA ALA A 14 10.16 24.58 12.94
C ALA A 14 9.14 23.48 12.57
N TRP A 15 9.28 22.81 11.41
CA TRP A 15 8.38 21.70 11.08
C TRP A 15 8.69 20.45 11.89
N LEU A 16 9.97 20.17 12.17
CA LEU A 16 10.39 19.00 12.94
C LEU A 16 9.91 19.10 14.39
N ASP A 17 9.98 20.29 14.99
CA ASP A 17 9.47 20.54 16.34
C ASP A 17 7.94 20.35 16.41
N ARG A 18 7.20 20.91 15.44
CA ARG A 18 5.74 20.69 15.34
C ARG A 18 5.38 19.23 15.13
N PHE A 19 6.14 18.52 14.31
CA PHE A 19 5.97 17.09 14.09
C PHE A 19 6.18 16.31 15.40
N ASN A 20 7.28 16.59 16.11
CA ASN A 20 7.58 15.95 17.39
C ASN A 20 6.49 16.22 18.45
N ASP A 21 5.97 17.44 18.50
CA ASP A 21 4.88 17.80 19.42
C ASP A 21 3.57 17.08 19.10
N LEU A 22 3.24 16.92 17.82
CA LEU A 22 2.05 16.15 17.39
C LEU A 22 2.25 14.66 17.66
N ALA A 23 3.42 14.11 17.31
CA ALA A 23 3.76 12.71 17.52
C ALA A 23 3.72 12.34 19.01
N ARG A 24 4.20 13.20 19.91
CA ARG A 24 4.13 12.97 21.37
C ARG A 24 2.71 12.96 21.94
N LYS A 25 1.77 13.64 21.28
CA LYS A 25 0.34 13.64 21.68
C LYS A 25 -0.39 12.39 21.20
N GLN A 26 0.20 11.68 20.24
CA GLN A 26 -0.39 10.58 19.48
C GLN A 26 0.38 9.29 19.78
N ASN A 27 -0.02 8.59 20.85
CA ASN A 27 0.74 7.50 21.48
C ASN A 27 0.29 6.08 21.09
N GLU A 28 -0.41 5.93 19.98
CA GLU A 28 -0.86 4.62 19.50
C GLU A 28 0.34 3.74 19.12
N PRO A 29 0.40 2.46 19.58
CA PRO A 29 1.57 1.59 19.36
C PRO A 29 1.95 1.40 17.88
N TRP A 30 0.95 1.30 17.00
CA TRP A 30 1.15 1.12 15.56
C TRP A 30 1.90 2.32 14.94
N ARG A 31 1.64 3.54 15.41
CA ARG A 31 2.28 4.75 14.88
C ARG A 31 3.74 4.81 15.28
N ALA A 32 4.03 4.51 16.55
CA ALA A 32 5.39 4.43 17.05
C ALA A 32 6.21 3.39 16.28
N GLU A 33 5.62 2.24 15.97
CA GLU A 33 6.26 1.20 15.16
C GLU A 33 6.53 1.67 13.73
N LEU A 34 5.53 2.25 13.04
CA LEU A 34 5.70 2.77 11.68
C LEU A 34 6.79 3.84 11.60
N LEU A 35 6.81 4.78 12.56
CA LEU A 35 7.83 5.83 12.62
C LEU A 35 9.22 5.26 12.89
N ALA A 36 9.34 4.28 13.79
CA ALA A 36 10.61 3.62 14.04
C ALA A 36 11.13 2.90 12.78
N ARG A 37 10.27 2.16 12.08
CA ARG A 37 10.60 1.50 10.80
C ARG A 37 10.97 2.52 9.72
N ALA A 38 10.29 3.66 9.66
CA ALA A 38 10.58 4.74 8.71
C ALA A 38 11.96 5.35 8.94
N LEU A 39 12.30 5.66 10.20
CA LEU A 39 13.61 6.18 10.56
C LEU A 39 14.73 5.17 10.31
N ALA A 40 14.49 3.89 10.62
CA ALA A 40 15.44 2.82 10.34
C ALA A 40 15.69 2.67 8.83
N LEU A 41 14.63 2.69 8.00
CA LEU A 41 14.72 2.62 6.55
C LEU A 41 15.47 3.82 5.96
N GLU A 42 15.14 5.04 6.41
CA GLU A 42 15.81 6.27 5.98
C GLU A 42 17.29 6.30 6.39
N SER A 43 17.63 5.79 7.58
CA SER A 43 19.03 5.68 8.02
C SER A 43 19.84 4.68 7.20
N SER A 44 19.18 3.65 6.65
CA SER A 44 19.81 2.62 5.82
C SER A 44 19.89 3.04 4.34
N THR A 45 18.94 3.84 3.87
CA THR A 45 18.87 4.32 2.48
C THR A 45 18.27 5.72 2.46
N VAL A 46 19.13 6.73 2.30
CA VAL A 46 18.72 8.14 2.29
C VAL A 46 17.73 8.41 1.14
N GLY A 47 16.66 9.14 1.44
CA GLY A 47 15.58 9.47 0.50
C GLY A 47 14.58 8.34 0.27
N SER A 48 14.65 7.26 1.05
CA SER A 48 13.70 6.14 0.95
C SER A 48 12.34 6.45 1.56
N VAL A 49 12.29 7.38 2.53
CA VAL A 49 11.05 7.89 3.13
C VAL A 49 10.97 9.40 2.94
N SER A 50 9.98 9.85 2.16
CA SER A 50 9.75 11.28 1.96
C SER A 50 9.24 11.98 3.23
N GLN A 51 9.54 13.28 3.38
CA GLN A 51 8.97 14.12 4.45
C GLN A 51 7.44 14.06 4.48
N ARG A 52 6.79 14.01 3.32
CA ARG A 52 5.33 13.84 3.21
C ARG A 52 4.88 12.50 3.79
N GLY A 53 5.64 11.43 3.59
CA GLY A 53 5.39 10.12 4.16
C GLY A 53 5.48 10.13 5.68
N LEU A 54 6.55 10.72 6.24
CA LEU A 54 6.72 10.88 7.69
C LEU A 54 5.60 11.71 8.30
N TRP A 55 5.31 12.87 7.71
CA TRP A 55 4.22 13.73 8.16
C TRP A 55 2.88 12.99 8.16
N PHE A 56 2.58 12.29 7.07
CA PHE A 56 1.36 11.50 6.97
C PHE A 56 1.25 10.45 8.08
N ILE A 57 2.33 9.72 8.39
CA ILE A 57 2.35 8.76 9.50
C ILE A 57 2.11 9.45 10.84
N GLY A 58 2.75 10.60 11.06
CA GLY A 58 2.61 11.38 12.29
C GLY A 58 1.22 12.00 12.49
N THR A 59 0.41 12.13 11.44
CA THR A 59 -0.90 12.80 11.52
C THR A 59 -2.09 11.93 11.17
N MET A 60 -1.90 10.75 10.56
CA MET A 60 -3.02 9.89 10.18
C MET A 60 -3.75 9.42 11.43
N ASP A 61 -5.09 9.42 11.36
CA ASP A 61 -5.92 8.87 12.41
C ASP A 61 -5.91 7.33 12.38
N GLU A 62 -6.35 6.75 13.49
CA GLU A 62 -6.39 5.31 13.67
C GLU A 62 -7.32 4.62 12.66
N THR A 63 -8.46 5.24 12.32
CA THR A 63 -9.43 4.71 11.35
C THR A 63 -8.82 4.54 9.97
N ILE A 64 -8.12 5.57 9.47
CA ILE A 64 -7.40 5.56 8.20
C ILE A 64 -6.31 4.50 8.22
N PHE A 65 -5.53 4.42 9.32
CA PHE A 65 -4.48 3.42 9.44
C PHE A 65 -5.04 1.99 9.32
N HIS A 66 -6.04 1.63 10.13
CA HIS A 66 -6.57 0.28 10.12
C HIS A 66 -7.36 -0.04 8.86
N ALA A 67 -8.03 0.96 8.26
CA ALA A 67 -8.67 0.76 6.96
C ALA A 67 -7.63 0.47 5.87
N PHE A 68 -6.50 1.20 5.88
CA PHE A 68 -5.42 0.96 4.93
C PHE A 68 -4.73 -0.38 5.17
N ALA A 69 -4.46 -0.73 6.43
CA ALA A 69 -3.91 -2.01 6.82
C ALA A 69 -4.78 -3.17 6.32
N ALA A 70 -6.11 -3.08 6.47
CA ALA A 70 -7.04 -4.10 6.00
C ALA A 70 -7.02 -4.27 4.47
N ILE A 71 -6.90 -3.17 3.71
CA ILE A 71 -6.69 -3.25 2.25
C ILE A 71 -5.37 -3.95 1.93
N LEU A 72 -4.28 -3.63 2.62
CA LEU A 72 -2.98 -4.27 2.41
C LEU A 72 -2.99 -5.75 2.78
N ASP A 73 -3.63 -6.10 3.89
CA ASP A 73 -3.83 -7.48 4.33
C ASP A 73 -4.57 -8.29 3.25
N ALA A 74 -5.54 -7.72 2.54
CA ALA A 74 -6.24 -8.39 1.45
C ALA A 74 -5.51 -8.37 0.10
N SER A 75 -4.45 -7.57 -0.08
CA SER A 75 -3.85 -7.28 -1.39
C SER A 75 -2.64 -8.16 -1.72
N PRO A 76 -2.68 -8.95 -2.80
CA PRO A 76 -1.49 -9.58 -3.36
C PRO A 76 -0.44 -8.57 -3.85
N LYS A 77 0.83 -8.99 -3.86
CA LYS A 77 1.96 -8.23 -4.38
C LYS A 77 2.27 -8.63 -5.82
N PHE A 78 2.04 -7.71 -6.75
CA PHE A 78 2.40 -7.81 -8.16
C PHE A 78 3.72 -7.10 -8.42
N ASN A 79 4.80 -7.84 -8.75
CA ASN A 79 6.14 -7.29 -8.94
C ASN A 79 6.49 -6.23 -7.86
N TYR A 80 6.32 -6.59 -6.58
CA TYR A 80 6.55 -5.75 -5.40
C TYR A 80 5.52 -4.66 -5.10
N ARG A 81 4.42 -4.56 -5.83
CA ARG A 81 3.34 -3.58 -5.58
C ARG A 81 2.09 -4.26 -5.06
N HIS A 82 1.53 -3.78 -3.96
CA HIS A 82 0.21 -4.22 -3.51
C HIS A 82 -0.84 -3.78 -4.53
N VAL A 83 -1.66 -4.74 -4.96
CA VAL A 83 -2.79 -4.50 -5.85
C VAL A 83 -3.96 -5.34 -5.35
N LEU A 84 -5.13 -4.72 -5.27
CA LEU A 84 -6.39 -5.43 -5.08
C LEU A 84 -7.11 -5.46 -6.45
N PRO A 85 -6.94 -6.53 -7.26
CA PRO A 85 -7.56 -6.61 -8.57
C PRO A 85 -9.07 -6.78 -8.46
N ASP A 86 -9.80 -6.37 -9.50
CA ASP A 86 -11.23 -6.64 -9.68
C ASP A 86 -12.08 -6.26 -8.46
N LEU A 87 -11.89 -5.05 -7.93
CA LEU A 87 -12.57 -4.55 -6.73
C LEU A 87 -14.09 -4.79 -6.78
N ASP A 88 -14.73 -4.60 -7.93
CA ASP A 88 -16.18 -4.80 -8.10
C ASP A 88 -16.64 -6.22 -7.71
N LYS A 89 -15.78 -7.23 -7.87
CA LYS A 89 -16.06 -8.62 -7.47
C LYS A 89 -16.00 -8.83 -5.96
N TYR A 90 -15.21 -8.02 -5.26
CA TYR A 90 -14.91 -8.20 -3.84
C TYR A 90 -15.43 -7.06 -2.95
N ALA A 91 -16.09 -6.03 -3.52
CA ALA A 91 -16.51 -4.83 -2.80
C ALA A 91 -17.40 -5.11 -1.58
N ASP A 92 -18.25 -6.14 -1.65
CA ASP A 92 -19.15 -6.55 -0.57
C ASP A 92 -18.51 -7.51 0.44
N ARG A 93 -17.25 -7.93 0.22
CA ARG A 93 -16.55 -8.83 1.13
C ARG A 93 -16.11 -8.07 2.37
N THR A 94 -16.45 -8.62 3.53
CA THR A 94 -16.03 -8.08 4.82
C THR A 94 -14.59 -8.45 5.13
N VAL A 95 -13.87 -7.52 5.75
CA VAL A 95 -12.53 -7.75 6.29
C VAL A 95 -12.56 -7.35 7.76
N SER A 96 -12.05 -8.24 8.62
CA SER A 96 -11.93 -7.93 10.04
C SER A 96 -10.87 -6.86 10.26
N THR A 97 -11.27 -5.72 10.80
CA THR A 97 -10.38 -4.62 11.15
C THR A 97 -10.32 -4.51 12.68
N CYS A 98 -9.22 -4.95 13.30
CA CYS A 98 -9.15 -5.12 14.76
C CYS A 98 -9.57 -3.90 15.61
N ALA A 99 -9.50 -2.67 15.08
CA ALA A 99 -9.82 -1.44 15.82
C ALA A 99 -11.12 -0.74 15.40
N LEU A 100 -11.73 -1.13 14.28
CA LEU A 100 -13.05 -0.63 13.93
C LEU A 100 -14.01 -1.70 14.47
N GLU A 101 -14.82 -1.36 15.47
CA GLU A 101 -15.69 -2.27 16.21
C GLU A 101 -16.77 -2.98 15.35
N SER A 102 -16.67 -2.88 14.01
CA SER A 102 -17.55 -3.46 13.02
C SER A 102 -16.76 -4.11 11.88
N GLU A 103 -17.31 -5.20 11.32
CA GLU A 103 -16.86 -5.73 10.04
C GLU A 103 -17.23 -4.74 8.93
N LEU A 104 -16.23 -4.13 8.31
CA LEU A 104 -16.42 -3.26 7.15
C LEU A 104 -16.17 -4.03 5.86
N THR A 105 -16.91 -3.68 4.81
CA THR A 105 -16.67 -4.23 3.47
C THR A 105 -15.47 -3.54 2.80
N LEU A 106 -14.83 -4.23 1.86
CA LEU A 106 -13.75 -3.64 1.05
C LEU A 106 -14.18 -2.34 0.34
N GLY A 107 -15.43 -2.25 -0.11
CA GLY A 107 -15.99 -1.03 -0.69
C GLY A 107 -16.04 0.13 0.32
N GLN A 108 -16.48 -0.14 1.56
CA GLN A 108 -16.50 0.86 2.64
C GLN A 108 -15.08 1.31 3.03
N LEU A 109 -14.15 0.37 3.15
CA LEU A 109 -12.74 0.66 3.43
C LEU A 109 -12.13 1.53 2.33
N THR A 110 -12.40 1.21 1.08
CA THR A 110 -11.96 2.00 -0.07
C THR A 110 -12.54 3.41 -0.04
N PHE A 111 -13.81 3.55 0.33
CA PHE A 111 -14.47 4.85 0.47
C PHE A 111 -13.82 5.71 1.56
N ILE A 112 -13.52 5.15 2.73
CA ILE A 112 -12.81 5.84 3.82
C ILE A 112 -11.45 6.39 3.34
N LEU A 113 -10.76 5.62 2.51
CA LEU A 113 -9.40 5.94 2.05
C LEU A 113 -9.35 6.84 0.81
N HIS A 114 -10.49 7.11 0.16
CA HIS A 114 -10.55 7.76 -1.14
C HIS A 114 -9.91 9.16 -1.15
N GLU A 115 -10.16 9.98 -0.12
CA GLU A 115 -9.67 11.36 -0.06
C GLU A 115 -8.29 11.49 0.57
N VAL A 116 -7.76 10.41 1.14
CA VAL A 116 -6.49 10.40 1.89
C VAL A 116 -5.28 10.38 0.94
N GLY A 117 -5.49 9.99 -0.32
CA GLY A 117 -4.44 9.95 -1.34
C GLY A 117 -3.48 8.77 -1.21
N LEU A 118 -3.85 7.72 -0.48
CA LEU A 118 -3.11 6.46 -0.40
C LEU A 118 -3.41 5.53 -1.58
N LEU A 119 -4.64 5.60 -2.08
CA LEU A 119 -5.13 4.78 -3.19
C LEU A 119 -5.15 5.63 -4.47
N GLY A 120 -4.76 5.00 -5.57
CA GLY A 120 -4.94 5.55 -6.90
C GLY A 120 -6.42 5.66 -7.25
N ASN A 121 -6.74 6.51 -8.22
CA ASN A 121 -8.10 6.66 -8.70
C ASN A 121 -8.62 5.34 -9.28
N LEU A 122 -9.72 4.82 -8.73
CA LEU A 122 -10.27 3.50 -9.08
C LEU A 122 -10.67 3.36 -10.56
N LEU A 123 -11.04 4.47 -11.21
CA LEU A 123 -11.50 4.47 -12.60
C LEU A 123 -10.35 4.50 -13.60
N THR A 124 -9.20 5.09 -13.22
CA THR A 124 -8.10 5.36 -14.16
C THR A 124 -6.82 4.60 -13.84
N SER A 125 -6.65 4.13 -12.60
CA SER A 125 -5.44 3.41 -12.19
C SER A 125 -5.46 2.00 -12.75
N SER A 126 -4.40 1.64 -13.45
CA SER A 126 -4.19 0.28 -13.92
C SER A 126 -2.71 -0.07 -13.86
N LEU A 127 -2.42 -1.34 -13.63
CA LEU A 127 -1.08 -1.92 -13.72
C LEU A 127 -0.99 -2.66 -15.05
N GLY A 128 -0.19 -2.13 -15.97
CA GLY A 128 0.00 -2.70 -17.29
C GLY A 128 1.25 -3.57 -17.37
N PHE A 129 1.12 -4.73 -18.00
CA PHE A 129 2.20 -5.61 -18.40
C PHE A 129 2.17 -5.80 -19.91
N ARG A 130 3.34 -5.72 -20.55
CA ARG A 130 3.50 -5.95 -21.98
C ARG A 130 3.66 -7.43 -22.25
N LYS A 131 3.41 -7.84 -23.49
CA LYS A 131 3.72 -9.21 -23.94
C LYS A 131 5.20 -9.50 -23.70
N GLY A 132 5.49 -10.63 -23.06
CA GLY A 132 6.82 -11.08 -22.69
C GLY A 132 7.28 -10.62 -21.31
N ASP A 133 6.57 -9.69 -20.65
CA ASP A 133 6.90 -9.29 -19.29
C ASP A 133 6.72 -10.47 -18.32
N VAL A 134 7.67 -10.61 -17.39
CA VAL A 134 7.56 -11.54 -16.27
C VAL A 134 6.73 -10.90 -15.18
N ILE A 135 5.66 -11.60 -14.80
CA ILE A 135 4.73 -11.21 -13.76
C ILE A 135 4.90 -12.18 -12.61
N GLN A 136 5.29 -11.66 -11.46
CA GLN A 136 5.32 -12.37 -10.19
C GLN A 136 4.20 -11.82 -9.31
N VAL A 137 3.29 -12.69 -8.90
CA VAL A 137 2.22 -12.35 -7.96
C VAL A 137 2.36 -13.21 -6.73
N ALA A 138 2.59 -12.59 -5.58
CA ALA A 138 2.81 -13.25 -4.31
C ALA A 138 1.78 -12.83 -3.26
N TYR A 139 1.35 -13.78 -2.45
CA TYR A 139 0.53 -13.53 -1.27
C TYR A 139 0.77 -14.60 -0.19
N GLY A 140 1.15 -14.15 1.01
CA GLY A 140 1.59 -15.06 2.08
C GLY A 140 2.76 -15.93 1.62
N SER A 141 2.62 -17.25 1.78
CA SER A 141 3.61 -18.24 1.32
C SER A 141 3.48 -18.62 -0.15
N ARG A 142 2.45 -18.14 -0.86
CA ARG A 142 2.19 -18.53 -2.25
C ARG A 142 2.72 -17.51 -3.24
N CYS A 143 3.28 -18.01 -4.34
CA CYS A 143 3.81 -17.21 -5.42
C CYS A 143 3.50 -17.85 -6.76
N VAL A 144 2.94 -17.06 -7.69
CA VAL A 144 2.73 -17.43 -9.08
C VAL A 144 3.61 -16.55 -9.94
N THR A 145 4.51 -17.18 -10.70
CA THR A 145 5.39 -16.49 -11.65
C THR A 145 5.03 -16.94 -13.06
N GLY A 146 4.82 -15.99 -13.98
CA GLY A 146 4.51 -16.30 -15.37
C GLY A 146 4.93 -15.22 -16.34
N ALA A 147 5.06 -15.58 -17.62
CA ALA A 147 5.30 -14.64 -18.70
C ALA A 147 3.98 -14.24 -19.39
N ALA A 148 3.78 -12.95 -19.62
CA ALA A 148 2.58 -12.44 -20.27
C ALA A 148 2.56 -12.83 -21.77
N LYS A 149 1.57 -13.62 -22.20
CA LYS A 149 1.40 -14.02 -23.62
C LYS A 149 0.85 -12.87 -24.48
N ILE A 150 0.11 -11.97 -23.84
CA ILE A 150 -0.50 -10.77 -24.42
C ILE A 150 -0.26 -9.57 -23.48
N ALA A 151 -0.61 -8.37 -23.92
CA ALA A 151 -0.65 -7.23 -23.00
C ALA A 151 -1.76 -7.44 -21.97
N ILE A 152 -1.42 -7.31 -20.68
CA ILE A 152 -2.34 -7.49 -19.56
C ILE A 152 -2.51 -6.14 -18.87
N GLN A 153 -3.75 -5.77 -18.56
CA GLN A 153 -4.03 -4.64 -17.68
C GLN A 153 -4.79 -5.14 -16.47
N VAL A 154 -4.21 -4.95 -15.29
CA VAL A 154 -4.85 -5.22 -14.02
C VAL A 154 -5.47 -3.93 -13.51
N LYS A 155 -6.80 -3.93 -13.37
CA LYS A 155 -7.57 -2.82 -12.80
C LYS A 155 -7.99 -3.16 -11.38
N GLY A 156 -8.17 -2.12 -10.56
CA GLY A 156 -8.56 -2.26 -9.16
C GLY A 156 -7.86 -1.25 -8.28
N ILE A 157 -7.69 -1.58 -7.00
CA ILE A 157 -6.99 -0.70 -6.07
C ILE A 157 -5.48 -0.83 -6.30
N ILE A 158 -4.85 0.28 -6.67
CA ILE A 158 -3.40 0.40 -6.82
C ILE A 158 -2.95 1.53 -5.91
N LEU A 159 -1.83 1.35 -5.21
CA LEU A 159 -1.32 2.38 -4.31
C LEU A 159 -0.72 3.58 -5.05
N THR A 160 -0.91 4.77 -4.51
CA THR A 160 -0.13 5.95 -4.93
C THR A 160 1.31 5.84 -4.45
N SER A 161 2.18 6.78 -4.84
CA SER A 161 3.55 6.86 -4.27
C SER A 161 3.55 7.01 -2.74
N LEU A 162 2.58 7.75 -2.18
CA LEU A 162 2.42 7.88 -0.74
C LEU A 162 1.97 6.56 -0.12
N GLY A 163 0.93 5.93 -0.69
CA GLY A 163 0.44 4.62 -0.24
C GLY A 163 1.53 3.56 -0.28
N HIS A 164 2.34 3.53 -1.34
CA HIS A 164 3.45 2.59 -1.46
C HIS A 164 4.55 2.84 -0.42
N THR A 165 4.83 4.10 -0.08
CA THR A 165 5.79 4.46 0.98
C THR A 165 5.32 3.92 2.32
N VAL A 166 4.04 4.16 2.68
CA VAL A 166 3.46 3.67 3.94
C VAL A 166 3.39 2.14 3.95
N ALA A 167 2.98 1.51 2.85
CA ALA A 167 2.84 0.07 2.74
C ALA A 167 4.17 -0.70 2.88
N LYS A 168 5.33 -0.07 2.62
CA LYS A 168 6.65 -0.68 2.86
C LYS A 168 6.99 -0.80 4.34
N LEU A 169 6.38 0.04 5.17
CA LEU A 169 6.63 0.11 6.62
C LEU A 169 5.69 -0.81 7.40
N TYR A 170 4.63 -1.28 6.76
CA TYR A 170 3.65 -2.20 7.33
C TYR A 170 3.93 -3.63 6.89
N GLU A 171 3.70 -4.59 7.79
CA GLU A 171 3.80 -6.02 7.52
C GLU A 171 2.38 -6.61 7.42
N PRO A 172 1.89 -6.92 6.20
CA PRO A 172 0.52 -7.39 6.02
C PRO A 172 0.26 -8.73 6.72
N LYS A 173 -0.90 -8.82 7.36
CA LYS A 173 -1.43 -10.09 7.88
C LYS A 173 -2.04 -10.89 6.74
N VAL A 174 -1.69 -12.16 6.69
CA VAL A 174 -2.26 -13.08 5.70
C VAL A 174 -3.66 -13.48 6.13
N ILE A 175 -4.63 -13.26 5.25
CA ILE A 175 -6.05 -13.58 5.43
C ILE A 175 -6.57 -14.41 4.25
N ASP A 176 -7.64 -15.18 4.47
CA ASP A 176 -8.20 -16.08 3.46
C ASP A 176 -8.63 -15.35 2.19
N LEU A 177 -9.16 -14.12 2.33
CA LEU A 177 -9.59 -13.31 1.20
C LEU A 177 -8.45 -13.01 0.21
N GLY A 178 -7.24 -12.73 0.69
CA GLY A 178 -6.12 -12.46 -0.22
C GLY A 178 -5.65 -13.69 -0.98
N PHE A 179 -5.76 -14.90 -0.39
CA PHE A 179 -5.53 -16.15 -1.12
C PHE A 179 -6.60 -16.39 -2.19
N GLU A 180 -7.87 -16.12 -1.87
CA GLU A 180 -8.96 -16.22 -2.84
C GLU A 180 -8.74 -15.29 -4.03
N ILE A 181 -8.35 -14.04 -3.76
CA ILE A 181 -8.05 -13.04 -4.80
C ILE A 181 -6.88 -13.50 -5.68
N LEU A 182 -5.79 -13.99 -5.07
CA LEU A 182 -4.65 -14.52 -5.82
C LEU A 182 -5.07 -15.68 -6.73
N ASN A 183 -5.82 -16.65 -6.20
CA ASN A 183 -6.27 -17.83 -6.95
C ASN A 183 -7.17 -17.44 -8.12
N ASN A 184 -8.18 -16.61 -7.87
CA ASN A 184 -9.10 -16.15 -8.89
C ASN A 184 -8.37 -15.40 -10.01
N TRP A 185 -7.39 -14.56 -9.67
CA TRP A 185 -6.57 -13.87 -10.65
C TRP A 185 -5.72 -14.86 -11.46
N ALA A 186 -5.03 -15.78 -10.80
CA ALA A 186 -4.17 -16.78 -11.44
C ALA A 186 -4.97 -17.67 -12.42
N ASP A 187 -6.14 -18.15 -12.00
CA ASP A 187 -7.01 -18.99 -12.82
C ASP A 187 -7.54 -18.24 -14.05
N THR A 188 -7.94 -16.97 -13.87
CA THR A 188 -8.35 -16.10 -14.98
C THR A 188 -7.20 -15.92 -15.97
N MET A 189 -5.97 -15.71 -15.48
CA MET A 189 -4.82 -15.46 -16.35
C MET A 189 -4.32 -16.72 -17.07
N ARG A 190 -4.42 -17.90 -16.42
CA ARG A 190 -4.11 -19.20 -17.04
C ARG A 190 -4.97 -19.53 -18.25
N SER A 191 -6.18 -18.97 -18.31
CA SER A 191 -7.11 -19.20 -19.43
C SER A 191 -6.63 -18.69 -20.79
N GLY A 192 -5.49 -17.97 -20.85
CA GLY A 192 -4.82 -17.67 -22.11
C GLY A 192 -3.87 -16.47 -22.08
N ALA A 193 -3.85 -15.69 -21.00
CA ALA A 193 -3.07 -14.47 -20.90
C ALA A 193 -1.66 -14.67 -20.33
N LEU A 194 -1.46 -15.71 -19.51
CA LEU A 194 -0.22 -15.98 -18.80
C LEU A 194 0.33 -17.38 -19.12
N GLU A 195 1.62 -17.46 -19.37
CA GLU A 195 2.39 -18.69 -19.38
C GLU A 195 3.00 -18.89 -17.99
N VAL A 196 2.50 -19.86 -17.23
CA VAL A 196 3.03 -20.13 -15.88
C VAL A 196 4.42 -20.73 -16.01
N LEU A 197 5.39 -20.08 -15.37
CA LEU A 197 6.79 -20.52 -15.32
C LEU A 197 7.06 -21.30 -14.03
N GLU A 198 6.53 -20.82 -12.91
CA GLU A 198 6.74 -21.39 -11.58
C GLU A 198 5.55 -21.08 -10.67
N GLU A 199 5.20 -22.02 -9.79
CA GLU A 199 4.21 -21.83 -8.74
C GLU A 199 4.67 -22.54 -7.48
N VAL A 200 4.72 -21.79 -6.37
CA VAL A 200 5.12 -22.26 -5.04
C VAL A 200 4.05 -21.90 -4.03
#